data_AF-A0A238YEP9-F1
#
_entry.id   AF-A0A238YEP9-F1
#
_cell.length_a   1.000
_cell.length_b   1.000
_cell.length_c   1.000
_cell.angle_alpha   90.00
_cell.angle_beta   90.00
_cell.angle_gamma   90.00
#
_symmetry.space_group_name_H-M   'P 1'
#
loop_
_entity.id
_entity.type
_entity.pdbx_description
1 polymer ?
#
loop_
_entity_poly.entity_id
_entity_poly.type
_entity_poly.pdbx_seq_one_letter_code
_entity_poly.pdbx_strand_id
1 'polypeptide(L)'
;MKINKNKGIASILVIAIGLLFTACDKNDDVIYNDVEGIYEGTLTTSIAGKSSSSKVNNTAIAEVTMVGDQIEVHCFNDDFDTTIMLNLFEDGDMINTCLTGSDFENMYGHMMGQGNMNGNMSNMGSQWMQHLNNEHQDGDEHFGGFNMQNHSFEYTFKMENGEFHFQGTKN
;
A
#
# COMPACT_ATOMS: atom_id res chain seq x y z
N MET A 1 -4.81 86.92 1.43
CA MET A 1 -5.33 85.74 0.71
C MET A 1 -4.36 84.59 0.93
N LYS A 2 -4.72 83.61 1.78
CA LYS A 2 -3.87 82.48 2.15
C LYS A 2 -4.09 81.32 1.17
N ILE A 3 -3.02 80.75 0.64
CA ILE A 3 -3.04 79.56 -0.22
C ILE A 3 -2.67 78.36 0.65
N ASN A 4 -3.64 77.50 0.98
CA ASN A 4 -3.38 76.20 1.60
C ASN A 4 -3.35 75.14 0.49
N LYS A 5 -2.21 74.48 0.29
CA LYS A 5 -2.11 73.28 -0.55
C LYS A 5 -2.35 72.06 0.34
N ASN A 6 -3.56 71.52 0.31
CA ASN A 6 -3.85 70.21 0.90
C ASN A 6 -3.24 69.11 0.03
N LYS A 7 -2.35 68.31 0.61
CA LYS A 7 -1.86 67.06 0.04
C LYS A 7 -2.78 65.92 0.52
N GLY A 8 -3.70 65.48 -0.33
CA GLY A 8 -4.45 64.24 -0.13
C GLY A 8 -3.75 63.12 -0.89
N ILE A 9 -3.05 62.25 -0.16
CA ILE A 9 -2.30 61.12 -0.71
C ILE A 9 -3.30 60.02 -1.09
N ALA A 10 -3.04 59.41 -2.24
CA ALA A 10 -3.85 58.42 -2.93
C ALA A 10 -4.06 57.11 -2.13
N SER A 11 -5.25 56.52 -2.33
CA SER A 11 -5.67 55.21 -1.87
C SER A 11 -4.69 54.09 -2.22
N ILE A 12 -4.46 53.17 -1.29
CA ILE A 12 -3.92 51.83 -1.58
C ILE A 12 -4.81 50.81 -0.85
N LEU A 13 -5.58 50.06 -1.64
CA LEU A 13 -6.35 48.90 -1.22
C LEU A 13 -5.39 47.70 -1.23
N VAL A 14 -5.05 47.16 -0.06
CA VAL A 14 -4.21 45.95 0.04
C VAL A 14 -5.13 44.73 0.06
N ILE A 15 -5.19 44.00 -1.05
CA ILE A 15 -5.80 42.67 -1.12
C ILE A 15 -4.67 41.66 -0.95
N ALA A 16 -4.56 41.08 0.25
CA ALA A 16 -3.66 39.96 0.50
C ALA A 16 -4.45 38.65 0.26
N ILE A 17 -4.32 38.09 -0.94
CA ILE A 17 -4.74 36.71 -1.21
C ILE A 17 -3.53 35.83 -0.89
N GLY A 18 -3.56 35.23 0.30
CA GLY A 18 -2.65 34.16 0.69
C GLY A 18 -3.21 32.82 0.25
N LEU A 19 -2.92 32.40 -0.98
CA LEU A 19 -3.04 31.00 -1.37
C LEU A 19 -1.69 30.34 -1.08
N LEU A 20 -1.55 29.82 0.14
CA LEU A 20 -0.51 28.86 0.46
C LEU A 20 -0.92 27.53 -0.16
N PHE A 21 -0.55 27.29 -1.41
CA PHE A 21 -0.43 25.93 -1.90
C PHE A 21 0.85 25.36 -1.30
N THR A 22 0.71 24.65 -0.18
CA THR A 22 1.73 23.67 0.21
C THR A 22 1.65 22.58 -0.85
N ALA A 23 2.47 22.68 -1.90
CA ALA A 23 2.87 21.50 -2.63
C ALA A 23 3.67 20.67 -1.63
N CYS A 24 3.00 19.70 -0.99
CA CYS A 24 3.72 18.60 -0.36
C CYS A 24 4.45 17.90 -1.51
N ASP A 25 5.76 18.07 -1.57
CA ASP A 25 6.60 17.10 -2.26
C ASP A 25 6.36 15.77 -1.56
N LYS A 26 5.58 14.90 -2.20
CA LYS A 26 5.58 13.48 -1.85
C LYS A 26 6.95 12.98 -2.29
N ASN A 27 7.88 12.88 -1.35
CA ASN A 27 9.05 12.08 -1.57
C ASN A 27 8.56 10.63 -1.54
N ASP A 28 8.37 10.04 -2.72
CA ASP A 28 7.88 8.66 -2.88
C ASP A 28 8.74 7.66 -2.05
N ASP A 29 10.02 7.96 -1.83
CA ASP A 29 10.92 7.17 -0.97
C ASP A 29 10.51 7.10 0.52
N VAL A 30 9.77 8.08 1.02
CA VAL A 30 9.42 8.16 2.45
C VAL A 30 8.30 7.17 2.80
N ILE A 31 7.41 6.86 1.86
CA ILE A 31 6.23 6.02 2.11
C ILE A 31 6.61 4.54 2.25
N TYR A 32 7.59 4.05 1.48
CA TYR A 32 7.99 2.64 1.50
C TYR A 32 8.84 2.29 2.73
N ASN A 33 9.69 3.20 3.21
CA ASN A 33 10.44 2.94 4.45
C ASN A 33 9.52 2.82 5.67
N ASP A 34 8.32 3.41 5.62
CA ASP A 34 7.34 3.30 6.69
C ASP A 34 6.65 1.92 6.76
N VAL A 35 6.80 1.05 5.76
CA VAL A 35 6.29 -0.34 5.83
C VAL A 35 7.30 -1.32 6.45
N GLU A 36 8.59 -1.01 6.45
CA GLU A 36 9.62 -1.88 7.02
C GLU A 36 9.48 -1.99 8.54
N GLY A 37 9.46 -3.20 9.10
CA GLY A 37 9.43 -3.41 10.54
C GLY A 37 8.75 -4.69 10.98
N ILE A 38 8.54 -4.79 12.29
CA ILE A 38 7.95 -5.96 12.93
C ILE A 38 6.48 -5.67 13.24
N TYR A 39 5.60 -6.50 12.68
CA TYR A 39 4.17 -6.46 12.93
C TYR A 39 3.79 -7.62 13.85
N GLU A 40 3.19 -7.30 14.98
CA GLU A 40 2.68 -8.30 15.92
C GLU A 40 1.17 -8.43 15.73
N GLY A 41 0.70 -9.67 15.61
CA GLY A 41 -0.67 -9.93 15.18
C GLY A 41 -1.17 -11.33 15.48
N THR A 42 -2.20 -11.72 14.75
CA THR A 42 -2.80 -13.05 14.83
C THR A 42 -2.88 -13.70 13.46
N LEU A 43 -2.74 -15.02 13.43
CA LEU A 43 -2.93 -15.84 12.25
C LEU A 43 -4.23 -16.64 12.40
N THR A 44 -5.16 -16.47 11.45
CA THR A 44 -6.41 -17.24 11.40
C THR A 44 -6.41 -18.18 10.21
N THR A 45 -6.89 -19.41 10.39
CA THR A 45 -6.77 -20.45 9.35
C THR A 45 -8.12 -21.01 8.95
N SER A 46 -8.33 -21.17 7.64
CA SER A 46 -9.43 -21.93 7.04
C SER A 46 -8.87 -23.17 6.35
N ILE A 47 -8.89 -24.31 7.05
CA ILE A 47 -8.38 -25.58 6.51
C ILE A 47 -9.46 -26.26 5.67
N ALA A 48 -9.14 -26.62 4.44
CA ALA A 48 -10.02 -27.39 3.57
C ALA A 48 -10.40 -28.74 4.21
N GLY A 49 -11.70 -28.96 4.45
CA GLY A 49 -12.22 -30.20 5.06
C GLY A 49 -12.51 -30.14 6.57
N LYS A 50 -12.18 -29.04 7.26
CA LYS A 50 -12.69 -28.73 8.60
C LYS A 50 -13.56 -27.50 8.53
N SER A 51 -14.86 -27.66 8.79
CA SER A 51 -15.87 -26.59 8.77
C SER A 51 -15.73 -25.56 9.91
N SER A 52 -14.59 -25.53 10.60
CA SER A 52 -14.32 -24.65 11.74
C SER A 52 -13.06 -23.84 11.43
N SER A 53 -13.21 -22.52 11.27
CA SER A 53 -12.09 -21.60 11.34
C SER A 53 -11.48 -21.74 12.73
N SER A 54 -10.28 -22.32 12.78
CA SER A 54 -9.54 -22.39 14.04
C SER A 54 -8.82 -21.07 14.17
N LYS A 55 -9.31 -20.20 15.06
CA LYS A 55 -8.54 -19.05 15.52
C LYS A 55 -7.44 -19.62 16.40
N VAL A 56 -6.25 -19.80 15.83
CA VAL A 56 -5.07 -20.13 16.63
C VAL A 56 -4.82 -18.87 17.45
N ASN A 57 -5.10 -18.90 18.75
CA ASN A 57 -4.87 -17.76 19.65
C ASN A 57 -3.37 -17.59 19.97
N ASN A 58 -2.50 -17.87 19.00
CA ASN A 58 -1.06 -17.68 19.13
C ASN A 58 -0.70 -16.39 18.42
N THR A 59 0.07 -15.56 19.11
CA THR A 59 0.72 -14.40 18.52
C THR A 59 1.50 -14.86 17.29
N ALA A 60 1.32 -14.15 16.18
CA ALA A 60 2.11 -14.30 14.97
C ALA A 60 2.90 -13.02 14.74
N ILE A 61 4.08 -13.17 14.16
CA ILE A 61 4.96 -12.06 13.80
C ILE A 61 5.08 -12.04 12.28
N ALA A 62 4.95 -10.86 11.69
CA ALA A 62 5.39 -10.61 10.32
C ALA A 62 6.55 -9.61 10.37
N GLU A 63 7.74 -10.06 9.99
CA GLU A 63 8.91 -9.21 9.79
C GLU A 63 8.95 -8.78 8.32
N VAL A 64 8.86 -7.47 8.10
CA VAL A 64 8.85 -6.85 6.77
C VAL A 64 10.20 -6.17 6.57
N THR A 65 10.95 -6.59 5.55
CA THR A 65 12.27 -6.05 5.21
C THR A 65 12.27 -5.52 3.77
N MET A 66 12.90 -4.37 3.54
CA MET A 66 13.06 -3.84 2.17
C MET A 66 14.12 -4.63 1.39
N VAL A 67 13.80 -5.00 0.16
CA VAL A 67 14.70 -5.67 -0.79
C VAL A 67 14.65 -4.91 -2.11
N GLY A 68 15.47 -3.87 -2.24
CA GLY A 68 15.35 -2.91 -3.34
C GLY A 68 14.01 -2.16 -3.24
N ASP A 69 13.22 -2.21 -4.32
CA ASP A 69 11.88 -1.58 -4.39
C ASP A 69 10.75 -2.53 -3.98
N GLN A 70 11.09 -3.72 -3.46
CA GLN A 70 10.17 -4.75 -2.99
C GLN A 70 10.30 -4.94 -1.48
N ILE A 71 9.40 -5.75 -0.92
CA ILE A 71 9.55 -6.26 0.44
C ILE A 71 9.63 -7.78 0.46
N GLU A 72 10.43 -8.27 1.39
CA GLU A 72 10.35 -9.63 1.91
C GLU A 72 9.49 -9.61 3.17
N VAL A 73 8.49 -10.48 3.24
CA VAL A 73 7.64 -10.67 4.42
C VAL A 73 7.89 -12.07 4.96
N HIS A 74 8.56 -12.15 6.10
CA HIS A 74 8.71 -13.39 6.87
C HIS A 74 7.63 -13.44 7.95
N CYS A 75 6.65 -14.32 7.79
CA CYS A 75 5.53 -14.49 8.71
C CYS A 75 5.62 -15.83 9.44
N PHE A 76 5.65 -15.78 10.77
CA PHE A 76 5.84 -16.97 11.58
C PHE A 76 5.11 -16.96 12.94
N ASN A 77 4.83 -18.16 13.42
CA ASN A 77 4.49 -18.52 14.80
C ASN A 77 4.95 -19.96 15.06
N ASP A 78 4.49 -20.60 16.15
CA ASP A 78 4.92 -21.96 16.50
C ASP A 78 4.56 -23.03 15.45
N ASP A 79 3.52 -22.81 14.63
CA ASP A 79 2.92 -23.80 13.71
C ASP A 79 2.94 -23.36 12.23
N PHE A 80 3.43 -22.16 11.93
CA PHE A 80 3.45 -21.56 10.61
C PHE A 80 4.74 -20.75 10.44
N ASP A 81 5.43 -20.93 9.31
CA ASP A 81 6.65 -20.21 8.99
C ASP A 81 6.74 -20.13 7.45
N THR A 82 6.64 -18.93 6.91
CA THR A 82 6.73 -18.69 5.47
C THR A 82 7.33 -17.35 5.16
N THR A 83 7.99 -17.26 4.01
CA THR A 83 8.51 -16.02 3.46
C THR A 83 7.95 -15.79 2.07
N ILE A 84 7.55 -14.55 1.77
CA ILE A 84 7.05 -14.14 0.44
C ILE A 84 7.68 -12.82 0.01
N MET A 85 7.76 -12.59 -1.29
CA MET A 85 8.21 -11.34 -1.89
C MET A 85 7.03 -10.58 -2.49
N LEU A 86 6.91 -9.29 -2.19
CA LEU A 86 5.79 -8.45 -2.63
C LEU A 86 6.27 -7.13 -3.26
N ASN A 87 5.58 -6.72 -4.31
CA ASN A 87 5.61 -5.35 -4.83
C ASN A 87 4.63 -4.48 -4.03
N LEU A 88 4.95 -3.18 -3.92
CA LEU A 88 4.16 -2.19 -3.18
C LEU A 88 3.55 -1.16 -4.13
N PHE A 89 2.27 -0.86 -3.96
CA PHE A 89 1.54 0.11 -4.78
C PHE A 89 0.72 1.05 -3.91
N GLU A 90 1.00 2.34 -4.02
CA GLU A 90 0.24 3.37 -3.32
C GLU A 90 -1.23 3.41 -3.78
N ASP A 91 -2.14 3.56 -2.81
CA ASP A 91 -3.57 3.72 -3.01
C ASP A 91 -4.20 4.60 -1.92
N GLY A 92 -3.89 5.91 -1.97
CA GLY A 92 -4.36 6.87 -0.97
C GLY A 92 -3.63 6.68 0.36
N ASP A 93 -4.37 6.28 1.40
CA ASP A 93 -3.82 5.99 2.74
C ASP A 93 -3.43 4.51 2.92
N MET A 94 -3.59 3.72 1.85
CA MET A 94 -3.25 2.31 1.79
C MET A 94 -2.03 2.10 0.90
N ILE A 95 -1.25 1.06 1.20
CA ILE A 95 -0.27 0.51 0.27
C ILE A 95 -0.71 -0.92 -0.01
N ASN A 96 -1.22 -1.17 -1.21
CA ASN A 96 -1.61 -2.50 -1.63
C ASN A 96 -0.38 -3.30 -2.05
N THR A 97 -0.44 -4.61 -1.85
CA THR A 97 0.66 -5.52 -2.18
C THR A 97 0.25 -6.48 -3.29
N CYS A 98 1.21 -6.87 -4.11
CA CYS A 98 1.03 -7.96 -5.07
C CYS A 98 2.25 -8.87 -5.07
N LEU A 99 2.03 -10.16 -5.35
CA LEU A 99 3.13 -11.11 -5.56
C LEU A 99 4.03 -10.63 -6.71
N THR A 100 5.27 -11.10 -6.70
CA THR A 100 6.26 -10.76 -7.73
C THR A 100 6.96 -12.00 -8.26
N GLY A 101 7.68 -11.86 -9.37
CA GLY A 101 8.47 -12.93 -9.98
C GLY A 101 7.67 -14.22 -10.24
N SER A 102 8.26 -15.37 -9.89
CA SER A 102 7.64 -16.67 -10.10
C SER A 102 6.37 -16.89 -9.30
N ASP A 103 6.23 -16.27 -8.12
CA ASP A 103 5.06 -16.48 -7.28
C ASP A 103 3.82 -15.81 -7.88
N PHE A 104 4.01 -14.66 -8.54
CA PHE A 104 2.98 -14.04 -9.37
C PHE A 104 2.54 -14.99 -10.50
N GLU A 105 3.50 -15.50 -11.28
CA GLU A 105 3.22 -16.36 -12.43
C GLU A 105 2.51 -17.65 -12.01
N ASN A 106 2.96 -18.26 -10.91
CA ASN A 106 2.36 -19.47 -10.35
C ASN A 106 0.93 -19.22 -9.84
N MET A 107 0.67 -18.05 -9.26
CA MET A 107 -0.65 -17.69 -8.71
C MET A 107 -1.65 -17.35 -9.82
N TYR A 108 -1.26 -16.47 -10.76
CA TYR A 108 -2.18 -15.88 -11.74
C TYR A 108 -2.14 -16.57 -13.11
N GLY A 109 -1.14 -17.42 -13.37
CA GLY A 109 -1.04 -18.18 -14.63
C GLY A 109 -0.62 -17.33 -15.83
N HIS A 110 -0.15 -16.10 -15.61
CA HIS A 110 0.37 -15.20 -16.64
C HIS A 110 1.56 -14.40 -16.10
N MET A 111 2.44 -13.93 -17.01
CA MET A 111 3.61 -13.14 -16.65
C MET A 111 3.26 -11.67 -16.48
N MET A 112 3.87 -11.01 -15.48
CA MET A 112 3.88 -9.55 -15.41
C MET A 112 4.46 -8.95 -16.70
N GLY A 113 3.98 -7.77 -17.07
CA GLY A 113 4.26 -7.03 -18.29
C GLY A 113 3.45 -7.52 -19.50
N GLN A 114 2.63 -8.56 -19.38
CA GLN A 114 1.87 -9.11 -20.49
C GLN A 114 0.52 -8.40 -20.71
N GLY A 115 -0.03 -7.71 -19.70
CA GLY A 115 -1.37 -7.11 -19.78
C GLY A 115 -1.48 -5.88 -20.68
N ASN A 116 -0.39 -5.41 -21.31
CA ASN A 116 -0.41 -4.19 -22.11
C ASN A 116 -0.07 -4.38 -23.60
N MET A 117 -0.96 -5.06 -24.34
CA MET A 117 -1.08 -4.86 -25.79
C MET A 117 -1.97 -3.66 -26.17
N ASN A 118 -2.55 -2.95 -25.19
CA ASN A 118 -3.47 -1.84 -25.43
C ASN A 118 -3.04 -0.58 -24.66
N GLY A 119 -1.77 -0.18 -24.86
CA GLY A 119 -1.09 0.94 -24.19
C GLY A 119 -1.64 2.33 -24.53
N ASN A 120 -2.89 2.62 -24.19
CA ASN A 120 -3.48 3.94 -24.35
C ASN A 120 -4.34 4.39 -23.15
N MET A 121 -4.25 3.73 -22.00
CA MET A 121 -4.89 4.22 -20.78
C MET A 121 -4.07 5.37 -20.22
N SER A 122 -4.68 6.54 -20.10
CA SER A 122 -4.04 7.72 -19.50
C SER A 122 -3.63 7.43 -18.05
N ASN A 123 -2.48 7.96 -17.59
CA ASN A 123 -1.97 7.92 -16.20
C ASN A 123 -2.88 8.64 -15.19
N MET A 124 -4.16 8.26 -15.14
CA MET A 124 -5.17 8.81 -14.27
C MET A 124 -5.51 7.75 -13.23
N GLY A 125 -5.02 7.91 -12.00
CA GLY A 125 -5.31 7.00 -10.90
C GLY A 125 -4.13 6.75 -9.96
N SER A 126 -4.38 6.05 -8.85
CA SER A 126 -3.36 5.56 -7.93
C SER A 126 -2.43 4.55 -8.61
N GLN A 127 -1.24 4.32 -8.03
CA GLN A 127 -0.31 3.31 -8.54
C GLN A 127 -0.98 1.94 -8.58
N TRP A 128 -1.81 1.63 -7.58
CA TRP A 128 -2.59 0.41 -7.53
C TRP A 128 -3.52 0.24 -8.73
N MET A 129 -4.33 1.26 -9.05
CA MET A 129 -5.22 1.19 -10.21
C MET A 129 -4.45 1.03 -11.52
N GLN A 130 -3.27 1.64 -11.64
CA GLN A 130 -2.42 1.47 -12.82
C GLN A 130 -1.89 0.04 -12.91
N HIS A 131 -1.43 -0.53 -11.80
CA HIS A 131 -0.99 -1.92 -11.73
C HIS A 131 -2.10 -2.90 -12.13
N LEU A 132 -3.29 -2.77 -11.53
CA LEU A 132 -4.44 -3.63 -11.86
C LEU A 132 -4.76 -3.62 -13.36
N ASN A 133 -4.83 -2.43 -13.97
CA ASN A 133 -5.18 -2.30 -15.39
C ASN A 133 -4.10 -2.84 -16.33
N ASN A 134 -2.83 -2.80 -15.92
CA ASN A 134 -1.71 -3.18 -16.77
C ASN A 134 -1.30 -4.65 -16.60
N GLU A 135 -1.55 -5.22 -15.41
CA GLU A 135 -0.97 -6.50 -15.00
C GLU A 135 -2.01 -7.57 -14.70
N HIS A 136 -3.25 -7.22 -14.36
CA HIS A 136 -4.25 -8.18 -13.90
C HIS A 136 -5.41 -8.38 -14.87
N GLN A 137 -6.02 -9.57 -14.78
CA GLN A 137 -7.24 -9.95 -15.51
C GLN A 137 -8.44 -9.93 -14.56
N ASP A 138 -9.64 -9.86 -15.13
CA ASP A 138 -10.88 -9.98 -14.36
C ASP A 138 -10.89 -11.30 -13.57
N GLY A 139 -10.97 -11.19 -12.24
CA GLY A 139 -11.00 -12.33 -11.33
C GLY A 139 -9.67 -12.63 -10.63
N ASP A 140 -8.58 -11.94 -10.98
CA ASP A 140 -7.34 -12.00 -10.21
C ASP A 140 -7.57 -11.46 -8.79
N GLU A 141 -7.22 -12.26 -7.79
CA GLU A 141 -7.39 -11.91 -6.38
C GLU A 141 -6.12 -11.26 -5.80
N HIS A 142 -6.29 -10.42 -4.79
CA HIS A 142 -5.19 -9.79 -4.07
C HIS A 142 -5.32 -10.01 -2.58
N PHE A 143 -4.17 -10.21 -1.94
CA PHE A 143 -4.16 -10.91 -0.65
C PHE A 143 -3.80 -10.05 0.54
N GLY A 144 -3.32 -8.82 0.35
CA GLY A 144 -2.95 -7.99 1.47
C GLY A 144 -2.49 -6.59 1.13
N GLY A 145 -2.21 -5.85 2.20
CA GLY A 145 -1.77 -4.47 2.13
C GLY A 145 -1.49 -3.88 3.51
N PHE A 146 -0.98 -2.66 3.48
CA PHE A 146 -0.71 -1.85 4.65
C PHE A 146 -1.74 -0.73 4.74
N ASN A 147 -2.24 -0.50 5.95
CA ASN A 147 -2.98 0.71 6.27
C ASN A 147 -2.03 1.65 7.03
N MET A 148 -1.73 2.79 6.41
CA MET A 148 -0.72 3.71 6.93
C MET A 148 -1.25 4.57 8.08
N GLN A 149 -2.58 4.67 8.26
CA GLN A 149 -3.18 5.45 9.34
C GLN A 149 -3.10 4.75 10.71
N ASN A 150 -3.23 3.42 10.71
CA ASN A 150 -3.19 2.61 11.93
C ASN A 150 -1.93 1.74 12.04
N HIS A 151 -0.99 1.90 11.09
CA HIS A 151 0.23 1.10 10.97
C HIS A 151 -0.04 -0.41 11.03
N SER A 152 -1.11 -0.87 10.34
CA SER A 152 -1.44 -2.30 10.29
C SER A 152 -1.03 -2.95 8.97
N PHE A 153 -0.67 -4.22 9.04
CA PHE A 153 -0.43 -5.08 7.89
C PHE A 153 -1.38 -6.28 7.97
N GLU A 154 -2.01 -6.59 6.84
CA GLU A 154 -2.83 -7.79 6.67
C GLU A 154 -2.42 -8.52 5.39
N TYR A 155 -2.37 -9.85 5.45
CA TYR A 155 -2.06 -10.68 4.29
C TYR A 155 -2.66 -12.08 4.41
N THR A 156 -3.20 -12.60 3.31
CA THR A 156 -3.74 -13.96 3.22
C THR A 156 -2.79 -14.85 2.43
N PHE A 157 -2.12 -15.77 3.11
CA PHE A 157 -1.28 -16.78 2.49
C PHE A 157 -2.15 -17.95 2.00
N LYS A 158 -2.13 -18.19 0.69
CA LYS A 158 -2.78 -19.36 0.08
C LYS A 158 -1.81 -20.53 0.01
N MET A 159 -2.04 -21.53 0.84
CA MET A 159 -1.24 -22.75 0.92
C MET A 159 -2.03 -23.96 0.43
N GLU A 160 -1.35 -25.06 0.09
CA GLU A 160 -2.02 -26.30 -0.35
C GLU A 160 -3.03 -26.84 0.67
N ASN A 161 -2.79 -26.60 1.96
CA ASN A 161 -3.58 -27.09 3.08
C ASN A 161 -4.67 -26.10 3.56
N GLY A 162 -4.76 -24.92 2.98
CA GLY A 162 -5.77 -23.92 3.34
C GLY A 162 -5.25 -22.49 3.24
N GLU A 163 -6.06 -21.55 3.71
CA GLU A 163 -5.70 -20.13 3.74
C GLU A 163 -5.34 -19.71 5.16
N PHE A 164 -4.29 -18.92 5.29
CA PHE A 164 -3.78 -18.37 6.54
C PHE A 164 -3.84 -16.85 6.44
N HIS A 165 -4.68 -16.22 7.22
CA HIS A 165 -4.84 -14.78 7.23
C HIS A 165 -4.13 -14.18 8.43
N PHE A 166 -3.08 -13.40 8.16
CA PHE A 166 -2.37 -12.59 9.13
C PHE A 166 -3.02 -11.21 9.22
N GLN A 167 -3.16 -10.71 10.44
CA GLN A 167 -3.53 -9.33 10.73
C GLN A 167 -2.75 -8.86 11.95
N GLY A 168 -1.96 -7.79 11.80
CA GLY A 168 -1.12 -7.26 12.88
C GLY A 168 -0.86 -5.76 12.77
N THR A 169 -0.31 -5.20 13.83
CA THR A 169 0.08 -3.78 13.91
C THR A 169 1.57 -3.67 14.16
N LYS A 170 2.17 -2.61 13.62
CA LYS A 170 3.59 -2.31 13.79
C LYS A 170 3.89 -1.97 15.25
N ASN A 171 4.95 -2.57 15.80
CA ASN A 171 5.46 -2.32 17.15
C ASN A 171 6.42 -1.12 17.21
#